data_AF-A0A2B7XVX7-F1
#
_entry.id   AF-A0A2B7XVX7-F1
#
_cell.length_a   1.000
_cell.length_b   1.000
_cell.length_c   1.000
_cell.angle_alpha   90.00
_cell.angle_beta   90.00
_cell.angle_gamma   90.00
#
_symmetry.space_group_name_H-M   'P 1'
#
loop_
_entity.id
_entity.type
_entity.pdbx_description
1 polymer ?
#
loop_
_entity_poly.entity_id
_entity_poly.type
_entity_poly.pdbx_seq_one_letter_code
_entity_poly.pdbx_strand_id
1 'polypeptide(L)'
;MTKIGEGNFNKVFRLQMNDGAVAIARMPHPNAGPSQYTTASEVATMEFARPVLDIPVPKVLAWSATSDNAIGSEYIIMEEALS
;
A
#
# COMPACT_ATOMS: atom_id res chain seq x y z
N MET A 1 -3.80 5.67 -14.48
CA MET A 1 -2.78 5.22 -13.52
C MET A 1 -1.55 6.08 -13.73
N THR A 2 -1.15 6.83 -12.71
CA THR A 2 0.01 7.72 -12.77
C THR A 2 1.01 7.27 -11.72
N LYS A 3 2.26 7.05 -12.12
CA LYS A 3 3.35 6.74 -11.18
C LYS A 3 3.72 8.00 -10.41
N ILE A 4 3.73 7.95 -9.08
CA ILE A 4 3.94 9.14 -8.21
C ILE A 4 5.30 9.12 -7.52
N GLY A 5 5.92 7.94 -7.42
CA GLY A 5 7.28 7.82 -6.92
C GLY A 5 7.84 6.42 -7.16
N GLU A 6 9.15 6.36 -7.30
CA GLU A 6 9.93 5.12 -7.19
C GLU A 6 11.00 5.36 -6.14
N GLY A 7 10.84 4.70 -4.99
CA GLY A 7 11.91 4.58 -4.02
C GLY A 7 12.68 3.28 -4.26
N ASN A 8 13.84 3.13 -3.62
CA ASN A 8 14.65 1.90 -3.71
C ASN A 8 13.91 0.63 -3.19
N PHE A 9 12.79 0.82 -2.49
CA PHE A 9 12.07 -0.22 -1.75
C PHE A 9 10.62 -0.43 -2.19
N ASN A 10 9.95 0.56 -2.81
CA ASN A 10 8.54 0.49 -3.18
C ASN A 10 8.25 1.24 -4.50
N LYS A 11 7.43 0.63 -5.37
CA LYS A 11 6.76 1.32 -6.49
C LYS A 11 5.40 1.83 -6.01
N VAL A 12 5.14 3.13 -6.23
CA VAL A 12 3.89 3.77 -5.79
C VAL A 12 3.14 4.36 -6.98
N PHE A 13 1.88 3.97 -7.09
CA PHE A 13 0.98 4.38 -8.15
C PHE A 13 -0.26 5.06 -7.57
N ARG A 14 -0.66 6.16 -8.20
CA ARG A 14 -1.97 6.77 -7.96
C ARG A 14 -2.96 6.25 -8.98
N LEU A 15 -4.01 5.65 -8.46
CA LEU A 15 -5.13 5.10 -9.19
C LEU A 15 -6.26 6.13 -9.10
N GLN A 16 -6.64 6.70 -10.24
CA GLN A 16 -7.83 7.53 -10.35
C GLN A 16 -8.91 6.69 -11.02
N MET A 17 -10.02 6.53 -10.33
CA MET A 17 -11.19 5.77 -10.77
C MET A 17 -12.13 6.66 -11.59
N ASN A 18 -13.03 6.04 -12.35
CA ASN A 18 -13.97 6.76 -13.23
C ASN A 18 -15.02 7.58 -12.45
N ASP A 19 -15.28 7.22 -11.20
CA ASP A 19 -16.17 7.95 -10.28
C ASP A 19 -15.47 9.12 -9.57
N GLY A 20 -14.19 9.36 -9.88
CA GLY A 20 -13.37 10.39 -9.25
C GLY A 20 -12.69 9.96 -7.95
N ALA A 21 -12.92 8.74 -7.47
CA ALA A 21 -12.21 8.22 -6.30
C ALA A 21 -10.72 8.03 -6.61
N VAL A 22 -9.89 8.26 -5.59
CA VAL A 22 -8.43 8.12 -5.68
C VAL A 22 -7.94 7.11 -4.66
N ALA A 23 -7.09 6.20 -5.12
CA ALA A 23 -6.39 5.24 -4.28
C ALA A 23 -4.89 5.24 -4.59
N ILE A 24 -4.10 4.86 -3.60
CA ILE A 24 -2.66 4.65 -3.72
C ILE A 24 -2.40 3.16 -3.71
N ALA A 25 -1.78 2.64 -4.76
CA ALA A 25 -1.26 1.29 -4.83
C ALA A 25 0.24 1.30 -4.60
N ARG A 26 0.69 0.53 -3.61
CA ARG A 26 2.10 0.32 -3.27
C ARG A 26 2.47 -1.12 -3.53
N MET A 27 3.55 -1.33 -4.27
CA MET A 27 4.12 -2.65 -4.51
C MET A 27 5.57 -2.66 -4.01
N PRO A 28 5.94 -3.57 -3.10
CA PRO A 28 7.32 -3.68 -2.65
C PRO A 28 8.23 -4.11 -3.79
N HIS A 29 9.46 -3.60 -3.76
CA HIS A 29 10.50 -4.02 -4.68
C HIS A 29 11.09 -5.36 -4.18
N PRO A 30 11.56 -6.26 -5.07
CA PRO A 30 12.15 -7.54 -4.68
C PRO A 30 13.32 -7.44 -3.69
N ASN A 31 13.94 -6.26 -3.59
CA ASN A 31 15.05 -5.98 -2.69
C ASN A 31 14.62 -5.64 -1.25
N ALA A 32 13.33 -5.58 -0.93
CA ALA A 32 12.80 -5.13 0.35
C ALA A 32 12.86 -6.19 1.50
N GLY A 33 13.63 -7.27 1.34
CA GLY A 33 13.65 -8.40 2.28
C GLY A 33 12.50 -9.38 2.04
N PRO A 34 12.16 -10.28 2.98
CA PRO A 34 11.04 -11.20 2.83
C PRO A 34 9.73 -10.40 2.70
N SER A 35 9.24 -10.31 1.47
CA SER A 35 8.16 -9.44 1.03
C SER A 35 6.84 -9.67 1.78
N GLN A 36 6.64 -10.89 2.28
CA GLN A 36 5.46 -11.26 3.07
C GLN A 36 5.44 -10.56 4.44
N TYR A 37 6.56 -10.58 5.16
CA TYR A 37 6.62 -10.01 6.52
C TYR A 37 6.62 -8.49 6.49
N THR A 38 7.22 -7.86 5.48
CA THR A 38 7.25 -6.40 5.36
C THR A 38 5.87 -5.83 5.05
N THR A 39 5.17 -6.41 4.07
CA THR A 39 3.81 -5.99 3.69
C THR A 39 2.83 -6.17 4.85
N ALA A 40 2.84 -7.34 5.50
CA ALA A 40 1.96 -7.61 6.64
C ALA A 40 2.26 -6.69 7.84
N SER A 41 3.54 -6.43 8.14
CA SER A 41 3.93 -5.56 9.24
C SER A 41 3.56 -4.09 8.98
N GLU A 42 3.66 -3.62 7.74
CA GLU A 42 3.26 -2.27 7.38
C GLU A 42 1.74 -2.08 7.54
N VAL A 43 0.94 -3.03 7.05
CA VAL A 43 -0.51 -3.01 7.23
C VAL A 43 -0.90 -3.09 8.71
N ALA A 44 -0.29 -4.00 9.47
CA ALA A 44 -0.53 -4.12 10.92
C ALA A 44 -0.19 -2.83 11.67
N THR A 45 0.87 -2.14 11.26
CA THR A 45 1.25 -0.84 11.83
C THR A 45 0.19 0.22 11.54
N MET A 46 -0.34 0.30 10.31
CA MET A 46 -1.40 1.25 9.97
C MET A 46 -2.73 0.95 10.70
N GLU A 47 -3.11 -0.32 10.76
CA GLU A 47 -4.30 -0.79 11.48
C GLU A 47 -4.19 -0.63 13.00
N PHE A 48 -2.97 -0.50 13.55
CA PHE A 48 -2.75 -0.12 14.94
C PHE A 48 -2.76 1.40 15.12
N ALA A 49 -2.00 2.12 14.30
CA ALA A 49 -1.80 3.56 14.43
C ALA A 49 -3.11 4.36 14.34
N ARG A 50 -4.03 3.95 13.45
CA ARG A 50 -5.28 4.68 13.23
C ARG A 50 -6.27 4.55 14.40
N PRO A 51 -6.75 3.35 14.79
CA PRO A 51 -7.74 3.23 15.86
C PRO A 51 -7.14 3.26 17.26
N VAL A 52 -5.87 2.86 17.47
CA VAL A 52 -5.30 2.74 18.83
C VAL A 52 -4.55 4.01 19.23
N LEU A 53 -3.78 4.60 18.31
CA LEU A 53 -2.98 5.79 18.58
C LEU A 53 -3.63 7.09 18.10
N ASP A 54 -4.78 7.02 17.43
CA ASP A 54 -5.48 8.16 16.81
C ASP A 54 -4.58 8.96 15.84
N ILE A 55 -3.63 8.28 15.19
CA ILE A 55 -2.75 8.91 14.20
C ILE A 55 -3.45 8.87 12.84
N PRO A 56 -3.57 10.01 12.13
CA PRO A 56 -4.21 10.06 10.83
C PRO A 56 -3.31 9.46 9.75
N VAL A 57 -3.31 8.13 9.67
CA VAL A 57 -2.70 7.37 8.56
C VAL A 57 -3.77 7.01 7.51
N PRO A 58 -3.38 6.86 6.23
CA PRO A 58 -4.29 6.42 5.19
C PRO A 58 -4.96 5.09 5.52
N LYS A 59 -6.24 4.95 5.23
CA LYS A 59 -6.96 3.69 5.44
C LYS A 59 -6.52 2.65 4.41
N VAL A 60 -6.23 1.44 4.85
CA VAL A 60 -6.00 0.29 3.95
C VAL A 60 -7.34 -0.15 3.36
N LEU A 61 -7.40 -0.26 2.04
CA LEU A 61 -8.57 -0.67 1.28
C LEU A 61 -8.49 -2.15 0.88
N ALA A 62 -7.31 -2.62 0.49
CA ALA A 62 -7.01 -4.01 0.18
C ALA A 62 -5.50 -4.26 0.25
N TRP A 63 -5.06 -5.48 0.53
CA TRP A 63 -3.64 -5.83 0.50
C TRP A 63 -3.46 -7.32 0.28
N SER A 64 -2.28 -7.72 -0.19
CA SER A 64 -1.82 -9.11 -0.22
C SER A 64 -0.35 -9.16 0.13
N ALA A 65 0.02 -10.00 1.11
CA ALA A 65 1.40 -10.30 1.46
C ALA A 65 1.99 -11.50 0.71
N THR A 66 1.28 -12.05 -0.28
CA THR A 66 1.83 -13.13 -1.12
C THR A 66 1.73 -12.74 -2.58
N SER A 67 2.59 -13.33 -3.41
CA SER A 67 2.50 -13.26 -4.87
C SER A 67 1.42 -14.18 -5.47
N ASP A 68 0.77 -15.01 -4.66
CA ASP A 68 -0.34 -15.88 -5.07
C ASP A 68 -1.64 -15.08 -5.18
N ASN A 69 -1.67 -14.17 -6.13
CA ASN A 69 -2.82 -13.33 -6.46
C ASN A 69 -2.76 -12.90 -7.93
N ALA A 70 -3.83 -12.25 -8.42
CA ALA A 70 -3.98 -11.90 -9.83
C ALA A 70 -2.86 -11.02 -10.42
N ILE A 71 -2.11 -10.28 -9.59
CA ILE A 71 -1.02 -9.41 -10.04
C ILE A 71 0.37 -10.02 -9.85
N GLY A 72 0.48 -11.23 -9.28
CA GLY A 72 1.74 -11.95 -9.14
C GLY A 72 2.75 -11.32 -8.17
N SER A 73 2.30 -10.41 -7.30
CA SER A 73 3.14 -9.62 -6.41
C SER A 73 2.38 -9.20 -5.17
N GLU A 74 3.08 -8.94 -4.08
CA GLU A 74 2.52 -8.27 -2.91
C GLU A 74 2.07 -6.86 -3.25
N TYR A 75 1.07 -6.37 -2.53
CA TYR A 75 0.58 -5.02 -2.68
C TYR A 75 -0.15 -4.52 -1.45
N ILE A 76 -0.23 -3.20 -1.35
CA ILE A 76 -1.15 -2.47 -0.47
C ILE A 76 -1.89 -1.45 -1.32
N ILE A 77 -3.22 -1.47 -1.28
CA ILE A 77 -4.11 -0.44 -1.81
C ILE A 77 -4.67 0.31 -0.61
N MET A 78 -4.51 1.62 -0.60
CA MET A 78 -4.92 2.48 0.50
C MET A 78 -5.49 3.81 -0.03
N GLU A 79 -6.13 4.58 0.84
CA GLU A 79 -6.57 5.95 0.54
C GLU A 79 -5.36 6.84 0.18
N GLU A 80 -5.60 7.91 -0.59
CA GLU A 80 -4.61 8.96 -0.75
C GLU A 80 -4.43 9.71 0.57
N ALA A 81 -3.18 9.86 1.00
CA ALA A 81 -2.87 10.65 2.19
C ALA A 81 -3.28 12.10 1.93
N LEU A 82 -4.11 12.66 2.80
CA LEU A 82 -4.40 14.08 2.82
C LEU A 82 -3.15 14.79 3.36
N SER A 83 -2.42 15.46 2.46
CA SER A 83 -1.25 16.26 2.80
C SER A 83 -1.63 17.68 3.22
#